data_AF-A0A420EZX9-F1
#
_entry.id   AF-A0A420EZX9-F1
#
_cell.length_a   1.000
_cell.length_b   1.000
_cell.length_c   1.000
_cell.angle_alpha   90.00
_cell.angle_beta   90.00
_cell.angle_gamma   90.00
#
_symmetry.space_group_name_H-M   'P 1'
#
loop_
_entity.id
_entity.type
_entity.pdbx_description
1 polymer ?
#
loop_
_entity_poly.entity_id
_entity_poly.type
_entity_poly.pdbx_seq_one_letter_code
_entity_poly.pdbx_strand_id
1 'polypeptide(L)'
;MLKRTRAFLAVVVTATAALLALGSPAQAAQTAYLDKIQWISASPNDSMARSCQTRSITLASGRYAWGTVRGSENIWLRDITLAAGTYTWQACLDPGNGIYYFTSVLDGPSVPATINTYIGFAVDGHWNWGSYLDPYF
;
A
#
# COMPACT_ATOMS: atom_id res chain seq x y z
N MET A 1 -71.76 28.32 11.01
CA MET A 1 -70.29 28.22 11.11
C MET A 1 -69.68 28.63 9.77
N LEU A 2 -68.94 29.73 9.76
CA LEU A 2 -68.36 30.40 8.59
C LEU A 2 -66.95 29.84 8.35
N LYS A 3 -66.59 29.41 7.12
CA LYS A 3 -65.18 29.20 6.75
C LYS A 3 -64.87 29.90 5.44
N ARG A 4 -64.25 31.09 5.59
CA ARG A 4 -63.67 31.91 4.53
C ARG A 4 -62.36 31.27 4.06
N THR A 5 -62.26 30.95 2.78
CA THR A 5 -60.99 30.64 2.10
C THR A 5 -60.23 31.93 1.82
N ARG A 6 -58.96 32.01 2.26
CA ARG A 6 -58.02 33.06 1.88
C ARG A 6 -56.91 32.42 1.05
N ALA A 7 -56.58 33.06 -0.05
CA ALA A 7 -55.63 32.61 -1.05
C ALA A 7 -54.34 33.46 -1.03
N PHE A 8 -53.25 32.82 -1.46
CA PHE A 8 -51.96 33.30 -1.98
C PHE A 8 -51.11 34.32 -1.20
N LEU A 9 -49.87 33.92 -0.93
CA LEU A 9 -48.67 34.49 -1.58
C LEU A 9 -47.45 33.57 -1.31
N ALA A 10 -46.97 32.92 -2.36
CA ALA A 10 -45.71 32.19 -2.36
C ALA A 10 -44.58 33.15 -2.74
N VAL A 11 -43.62 33.35 -1.86
CA VAL A 11 -42.35 34.03 -2.18
C VAL A 11 -41.34 32.94 -2.52
N VAL A 12 -41.03 32.79 -3.79
CA VAL A 12 -39.91 31.94 -4.25
C VAL A 12 -38.65 32.79 -4.18
N VAL A 13 -37.79 32.54 -3.18
CA VAL A 13 -36.43 33.05 -3.15
C VAL A 13 -35.55 32.05 -3.90
N THR A 14 -35.21 32.33 -5.16
CA THR A 14 -34.16 31.58 -5.87
C THR A 14 -32.79 32.10 -5.40
N ALA A 15 -32.19 31.41 -4.43
CA ALA A 15 -30.79 31.58 -4.10
C ALA A 15 -29.94 30.76 -5.08
N THR A 16 -29.31 31.43 -6.04
CA THR A 16 -28.28 30.85 -6.90
C THR A 16 -27.02 30.61 -6.05
N ALA A 17 -26.80 29.38 -5.62
CA ALA A 17 -25.53 28.98 -5.00
C ALA A 17 -24.47 28.85 -6.11
N ALA A 18 -23.57 29.82 -6.19
CA ALA A 18 -22.34 29.69 -6.97
C ALA A 18 -21.46 28.60 -6.33
N LEU A 19 -21.45 27.41 -6.93
CA LEU A 19 -20.53 26.34 -6.59
C LEU A 19 -19.12 26.75 -7.03
N LEU A 20 -18.36 27.35 -6.11
CA LEU A 20 -16.92 27.46 -6.22
C LEU A 20 -16.34 26.05 -6.10
N ALA A 21 -16.05 25.42 -7.24
CA ALA A 21 -15.24 24.21 -7.31
C ALA A 21 -13.80 24.57 -6.90
N LEU A 22 -13.56 24.64 -5.60
CA LEU A 22 -12.22 24.58 -5.04
C LEU A 22 -11.66 23.21 -5.45
N GLY A 23 -10.79 23.19 -6.46
CA GLY A 23 -10.07 21.99 -6.85
C GLY A 23 -9.43 21.40 -5.60
N SER A 24 -9.88 20.21 -5.21
CA SER A 24 -9.25 19.50 -4.11
C SER A 24 -7.78 19.30 -4.48
N PRO A 25 -6.82 19.60 -3.59
CA PRO A 25 -5.43 19.27 -3.86
C PRO A 25 -5.37 17.77 -4.16
N ALA A 26 -4.62 17.39 -5.20
CA ALA A 26 -4.34 15.99 -5.48
C ALA A 26 -3.72 15.38 -4.22
N GLN A 27 -4.47 14.51 -3.55
CA GLN A 27 -3.94 13.78 -2.41
C GLN A 27 -3.06 12.68 -3.00
N ALA A 28 -1.74 12.85 -2.86
CA ALA A 28 -0.80 11.78 -3.15
C ALA A 28 -1.25 10.54 -2.38
N ALA A 29 -1.46 9.44 -3.09
CA ALA A 29 -1.92 8.21 -2.48
C ALA A 29 -0.86 7.71 -1.48
N GLN A 30 -1.32 7.10 -0.39
CA GLN A 30 -0.44 6.69 0.70
C GLN A 30 0.40 5.48 0.29
N THR A 31 1.68 5.49 0.65
CA THR A 31 2.55 4.31 0.56
C THR A 31 1.95 3.17 1.38
N ALA A 32 1.82 2.00 0.78
CA ALA A 32 1.31 0.80 1.42
C ALA A 32 2.46 -0.10 1.87
N TYR A 33 2.40 -0.61 3.10
CA TYR A 33 3.44 -1.48 3.68
C TYR A 33 2.93 -2.89 3.99
N LEU A 34 3.72 -3.90 3.65
CA LEU A 34 3.61 -5.27 4.13
C LEU A 34 4.91 -5.60 4.86
N ASP A 35 4.98 -5.20 6.12
CA ASP A 35 6.15 -5.37 6.97
C ASP A 35 5.78 -5.88 8.37
N LYS A 36 6.79 -6.42 9.06
CA LYS A 36 6.65 -6.89 10.44
C LYS A 36 7.98 -6.77 11.18
N ILE A 37 7.87 -6.65 12.50
CA ILE A 37 9.02 -6.74 13.40
C ILE A 37 9.21 -8.20 13.80
N GLN A 38 10.40 -8.75 13.57
CA GLN A 38 10.76 -10.13 13.91
C GLN A 38 12.19 -10.18 14.47
N TRP A 39 12.46 -11.14 15.36
CA TRP A 39 13.85 -11.49 15.68
C TRP A 39 14.54 -12.14 14.46
N ILE A 40 15.63 -11.54 14.01
CA ILE A 40 16.42 -11.94 12.86
C ILE A 40 17.87 -12.15 13.31
N SER A 41 18.52 -13.20 12.80
CA SER A 41 19.94 -13.41 13.06
C SER A 41 20.79 -12.70 12.01
N ALA A 42 21.91 -12.10 12.41
CA ALA A 42 22.93 -11.60 11.50
C ALA A 42 23.74 -12.72 10.82
N SER A 43 23.57 -13.97 11.24
CA SER A 43 24.24 -15.14 10.67
C SER A 43 23.24 -16.25 10.36
N PRO A 44 22.30 -16.01 9.41
CA PRO A 44 21.37 -17.05 8.99
C PRO A 44 22.09 -18.25 8.39
N ASN A 45 21.44 -19.40 8.43
CA ASN A 45 21.91 -20.58 7.72
C ASN A 45 20.71 -21.33 7.13
N ASP A 46 20.99 -22.26 6.22
CA ASP A 46 19.98 -22.97 5.43
C ASP A 46 19.04 -23.87 6.29
N SER A 47 19.34 -24.10 7.57
CA SER A 47 18.48 -24.87 8.48
C SER A 47 17.41 -24.01 9.18
N MET A 48 17.53 -22.68 9.13
CA MET A 48 16.54 -21.77 9.71
C MET A 48 15.28 -21.75 8.85
N ALA A 49 14.11 -21.60 9.49
CA ALA A 49 12.84 -21.56 8.79
C ALA A 49 12.68 -20.26 7.97
N ARG A 50 12.18 -20.40 6.73
CA ARG A 50 11.68 -19.29 5.93
C ARG A 50 10.55 -18.57 6.67
N SER A 51 10.59 -17.24 6.67
CA SER A 51 9.55 -16.40 7.26
C SER A 51 8.79 -15.68 6.16
N CYS A 52 7.46 -15.84 6.13
CA CYS A 52 6.60 -15.15 5.16
C CYS A 52 5.53 -14.31 5.86
N GLN A 53 4.97 -13.38 5.11
CA GLN A 53 3.78 -12.59 5.45
C GLN A 53 2.97 -12.36 4.17
N THR A 54 1.65 -12.40 4.30
CA THR A 54 0.72 -12.25 3.18
C THR A 54 -0.44 -11.38 3.60
N ARG A 55 -0.92 -10.51 2.71
CA ARG A 55 -2.19 -9.80 2.88
C ARG A 55 -2.91 -9.58 1.57
N SER A 56 -4.20 -9.30 1.66
CA SER A 56 -4.98 -8.76 0.55
C SER A 56 -4.88 -7.23 0.54
N ILE A 57 -4.74 -6.61 -0.63
CA ILE A 57 -4.68 -5.16 -0.80
C ILE A 57 -5.43 -4.73 -2.06
N THR A 58 -6.28 -3.71 -1.94
CA THR A 58 -6.91 -3.06 -3.10
C THR A 58 -6.04 -1.90 -3.55
N LEU A 59 -5.61 -1.95 -4.82
CA LEU A 59 -4.76 -0.95 -5.45
C LEU A 59 -5.52 -0.24 -6.56
N ALA A 60 -5.27 1.06 -6.72
CA ALA A 60 -5.74 1.79 -7.88
C ALA A 60 -4.87 1.47 -9.10
N SER A 61 -5.37 1.80 -10.29
CA SER A 61 -4.54 1.70 -11.49
C SER A 61 -3.49 2.79 -11.48
N GLY A 62 -2.23 2.46 -11.75
CA GLY A 62 -1.18 3.46 -11.78
C GLY A 62 0.22 2.89 -11.75
N ARG A 63 1.20 3.79 -11.71
CA ARG A 63 2.62 3.44 -11.54
C ARG A 63 2.99 3.53 -10.06
N TYR A 64 3.72 2.53 -9.59
CA TYR A 64 4.17 2.38 -8.21
C TYR A 64 5.67 2.15 -8.18
N ALA A 65 6.37 2.80 -7.24
CA ALA A 65 7.67 2.34 -6.78
C ALA A 65 7.48 1.13 -5.85
N TRP A 66 8.19 0.05 -6.13
CA TRP A 66 8.14 -1.19 -5.35
C TRP A 66 9.53 -1.51 -4.80
N GLY A 67 9.59 -1.75 -3.49
CA GLY A 67 10.84 -2.08 -2.83
C GLY A 67 10.69 -2.93 -1.57
N THR A 68 11.79 -3.06 -0.85
CA THR A 68 11.89 -3.76 0.42
C THR A 68 12.04 -2.77 1.57
N VAL A 69 11.54 -3.16 2.74
CA VAL A 69 11.76 -2.47 4.02
C VAL A 69 12.84 -3.22 4.77
N ARG A 70 13.81 -2.51 5.35
CA ARG A 70 14.85 -3.06 6.22
C ARG A 70 15.17 -2.07 7.34
N GLY A 71 14.77 -2.39 8.56
CA GLY A 71 14.85 -1.46 9.68
C GLY A 71 14.00 -0.22 9.38
N SER A 72 14.63 0.96 9.39
CA SER A 72 14.00 2.23 9.01
C SER A 72 14.20 2.61 7.54
N GLU A 73 14.82 1.75 6.74
CA GLU A 73 15.15 2.03 5.34
C GLU A 73 14.10 1.44 4.39
N ASN A 74 13.68 2.25 3.42
CA ASN A 74 12.95 1.82 2.23
C ASN A 74 13.94 1.73 1.07
N ILE A 75 14.17 0.53 0.57
CA ILE A 75 15.11 0.26 -0.52
C ILE A 75 14.29 -0.01 -1.79
N TRP A 76 14.29 0.97 -2.70
CA TRP A 76 13.66 0.84 -4.01
C TRP A 76 14.33 -0.25 -4.84
N LEU A 77 13.52 -1.05 -5.54
CA LEU A 77 14.00 -2.12 -6.41
C LEU A 77 13.54 -1.96 -7.86
N ARG A 78 12.28 -1.57 -8.09
CA ARG A 78 11.77 -1.29 -9.43
C ARG A 78 10.48 -0.49 -9.40
N ASP A 79 10.11 0.01 -10.56
CA ASP A 79 8.76 0.50 -10.81
C ASP A 79 7.89 -0.59 -11.44
N ILE A 80 6.59 -0.51 -11.17
CA ILE A 80 5.55 -1.35 -11.78
C ILE A 80 4.34 -0.52 -12.17
N THR A 81 3.63 -0.96 -13.21
CA THR A 81 2.29 -0.44 -13.53
C THR A 81 1.27 -1.52 -13.22
N LEU A 82 0.26 -1.19 -12.45
CA LEU A 82 -0.78 -2.10 -12.01
C LEU A 82 -2.14 -1.64 -12.55
N ALA A 83 -2.98 -2.61 -12.92
CA ALA A 83 -4.41 -2.38 -13.08
C ALA A 83 -5.08 -2.19 -11.70
N ALA A 84 -6.19 -1.47 -11.66
CA ALA A 84 -6.98 -1.34 -10.45
C ALA A 84 -7.57 -2.70 -10.03
N GLY A 85 -7.58 -2.99 -8.73
CA GLY A 85 -8.25 -4.16 -8.17
C GLY A 85 -7.56 -4.71 -6.94
N THR A 86 -8.00 -5.89 -6.50
CA THR A 86 -7.51 -6.54 -5.28
C THR A 86 -6.41 -7.55 -5.61
N TYR A 87 -5.28 -7.42 -4.92
CA TYR A 87 -4.11 -8.27 -5.06
C TYR A 87 -3.85 -9.05 -3.78
N THR A 88 -3.37 -10.28 -3.93
CA THR A 88 -2.65 -11.00 -2.89
C THR A 88 -1.20 -10.57 -2.92
N TRP A 89 -0.75 -9.93 -1.83
CA TRP A 89 0.61 -9.48 -1.67
C TRP A 89 1.33 -10.33 -0.64
N GLN A 90 2.43 -10.96 -1.03
CA GLN A 90 3.26 -11.79 -0.16
C GLN A 90 4.70 -11.25 -0.12
N ALA A 91 5.31 -11.26 1.05
CA ALA A 91 6.75 -11.04 1.24
C ALA A 91 7.34 -12.19 2.06
N CYS A 92 8.45 -12.76 1.59
CA CYS A 92 9.17 -13.84 2.25
C CYS A 92 10.64 -13.49 2.41
N LEU A 93 11.21 -13.94 3.51
CA LEU A 93 12.61 -13.83 3.87
C LEU A 93 13.14 -15.25 4.09
N ASP A 94 14.03 -15.67 3.21
CA ASP A 94 14.59 -17.02 3.17
C ASP A 94 16.04 -17.01 3.70
N PRO A 95 16.33 -17.63 4.85
CA PRO A 95 17.68 -17.66 5.41
C PRO A 95 18.62 -18.49 4.52
N GLY A 96 19.84 -18.00 4.26
CA GLY A 96 20.87 -18.81 3.62
C GLY A 96 22.29 -18.34 3.89
N ASN A 97 23.14 -19.25 4.38
CA ASN A 97 24.59 -19.08 4.64
C ASN A 97 25.12 -17.63 4.81
N GLY A 98 24.64 -16.92 5.82
CA GLY A 98 25.09 -15.57 6.20
C GLY A 98 24.31 -14.40 5.60
N ILE A 99 23.34 -14.66 4.72
CA ILE A 99 22.46 -13.64 4.12
C ILE A 99 21.01 -14.15 4.01
N TYR A 100 20.04 -13.26 3.82
CA TYR A 100 18.68 -13.65 3.50
C TYR A 100 18.39 -13.38 2.03
N TYR A 101 17.69 -14.29 1.37
CA TYR A 101 17.07 -14.03 0.08
C TYR A 101 15.63 -13.54 0.30
N PHE A 102 15.37 -12.30 -0.08
CA PHE A 102 14.07 -11.68 0.02
C PHE A 102 13.30 -11.80 -1.28
N THR A 103 12.01 -12.10 -1.20
CA THR A 103 11.08 -12.11 -2.33
C THR A 103 9.78 -11.42 -1.95
N SER A 104 9.23 -10.61 -2.84
CA SER A 104 7.89 -10.03 -2.69
C SER A 104 7.11 -10.19 -3.98
N VAL A 105 5.89 -10.72 -3.88
CA VAL A 105 5.04 -11.15 -4.99
C VAL A 105 3.69 -10.47 -4.89
N LEU A 106 3.23 -9.91 -6.01
CA LEU A 106 1.87 -9.42 -6.19
C LEU A 106 1.17 -10.32 -7.19
N ASP A 107 0.09 -10.95 -6.76
CA ASP A 107 -0.77 -11.78 -7.59
C ASP A 107 -2.19 -11.22 -7.60
N GLY A 108 -2.82 -11.08 -8.77
CA GLY A 108 -4.09 -10.38 -8.89
C GLY A 108 -4.50 -10.10 -10.35
N PRO A 109 -5.21 -8.97 -10.61
CA PRO A 109 -5.73 -8.65 -11.94
C PRO A 109 -4.66 -8.43 -13.02
N SER A 110 -3.46 -8.00 -12.62
CA SER A 110 -2.32 -7.87 -13.53
C SER A 110 -1.54 -9.18 -13.59
N VAL A 111 -0.68 -9.34 -14.61
CA VAL A 111 0.29 -10.44 -14.65
C VAL A 111 1.06 -10.48 -13.31
N PRO A 112 1.19 -11.64 -12.66
CA PRO A 112 1.90 -11.74 -11.39
C PRO A 112 3.28 -11.10 -11.48
N ALA A 113 3.58 -10.24 -10.52
CA ALA A 113 4.81 -9.47 -10.49
C ALA A 113 5.65 -9.87 -9.28
N THR A 114 6.96 -9.77 -9.39
CA THR A 114 7.89 -10.15 -8.33
C THR A 114 9.06 -9.17 -8.25
N ILE A 115 9.50 -8.89 -7.03
CA ILE A 115 10.82 -8.35 -6.72
C ILE A 115 11.58 -9.35 -5.85
N ASN A 116 12.90 -9.37 -5.99
CA ASN A 116 13.78 -10.14 -5.14
C ASN A 116 15.10 -9.40 -4.93
N THR A 117 15.76 -9.68 -3.82
CA THR A 117 17.09 -9.16 -3.51
C THR A 117 17.71 -9.96 -2.37
N TYR A 118 18.99 -9.73 -2.11
CA TYR A 118 19.66 -10.24 -0.91
C TYR A 118 19.69 -9.17 0.18
N ILE A 119 19.37 -9.58 1.41
CA ILE A 119 19.31 -8.71 2.58
C ILE A 119 20.19 -9.29 3.69
N GLY A 120 21.19 -8.51 4.11
CA GLY A 120 21.97 -8.77 5.32
C GLY A 120 21.50 -7.89 6.48
N PHE A 121 21.72 -8.39 7.70
CA PHE A 121 21.48 -7.68 8.95
C PHE A 121 22.79 -7.63 9.74
N ALA A 122 23.15 -6.45 10.25
CA ALA A 122 24.48 -6.24 10.84
C ALA A 122 24.63 -6.90 12.23
N VAL A 123 23.52 -7.07 12.95
CA VAL A 123 23.48 -7.66 14.30
C VAL A 123 22.21 -8.49 14.48
N ASP A 124 22.28 -9.51 15.33
CA ASP A 124 21.09 -10.22 15.80
C ASP A 124 20.16 -9.23 16.49
N GLY A 125 18.85 -9.33 16.26
CA GLY A 125 17.90 -8.45 16.92
C GLY A 125 16.50 -8.44 16.33
N HIS A 126 15.65 -7.58 16.90
CA HIS A 126 14.35 -7.27 16.32
C HIS A 126 14.51 -6.28 15.17
N TRP A 127 14.21 -6.74 13.96
CA TRP A 127 14.26 -5.92 12.76
C TRP A 127 12.87 -5.79 12.16
N ASN A 128 12.51 -4.58 11.72
CA ASN A 128 11.42 -4.40 10.78
C ASN A 128 11.88 -4.84 9.40
N TRP A 129 11.09 -5.68 8.72
CA TRP A 129 11.39 -6.09 7.36
C TRP A 129 10.09 -6.35 6.59
N GLY A 130 10.14 -6.18 5.28
CA GLY A 130 8.96 -6.34 4.45
C GLY A 130 9.08 -5.73 3.09
N SER A 131 7.95 -5.32 2.52
CA SER A 131 7.85 -4.71 1.22
C SER A 131 6.97 -3.46 1.28
N TYR A 132 7.23 -2.49 0.42
CA TYR A 132 6.42 -1.28 0.30
C TYR A 132 6.00 -1.03 -1.16
N LEU A 133 4.81 -0.45 -1.35
CA LEU A 133 4.29 0.02 -2.64
C LEU A 133 3.96 1.51 -2.52
N ASP A 134 4.66 2.33 -3.29
CA ASP A 134 4.52 3.78 -3.24
C ASP A 134 3.94 4.32 -4.56
N PRO A 135 2.68 4.79 -4.58
CA PRO A 135 2.04 5.32 -5.79
C PRO A 135 2.61 6.68 -6.21
N TYR A 136 2.68 6.92 -7.51
CA TYR A 136 3.14 8.21 -8.07
C TYR A 136 2.02 9.23 -8.37
N PHE A 137 0.85 9.08 -7.77
CA PHE A 137 -0.34 9.89 -8.06
C PHE A 137 -0.99 10.37 -6.77
#